data_AF-A0A6U3UKQ2-F1
#
_entry.id   AF-A0A6U3UKQ2-F1
#
_cell.length_a   1.000
_cell.length_b   1.000
_cell.length_c   1.000
_cell.angle_alpha   90.00
_cell.angle_beta   90.00
_cell.angle_gamma   90.00
#
_symmetry.space_group_name_H-M   'P 1'
#
loop_
_entity.id
_entity.type
_entity.pdbx_description
1 polymer ?
#
loop_
_entity_poly.entity_id
_entity_poly.type
_entity_poly.pdbx_seq_one_letter_code
_entity_poly.pdbx_strand_id
1 'polypeptide(L)'
;MAYSLRLYYGAAIATLLLAVSQTAMSFSAIPSMERTYRLNKAFQLQMTSANDLSNESRRSFMKNLALLSSTIATTSSVPLISNAEEEEPKKFKGKPLESCIYTILRVREATEQETRLIKSGKFKDVQRANIKLAVRFMVNNYRLADNFVAASAYLEGSKRIEAGNVGQNAVQSLYTILEYFDSADVQNLKVGSASLAGKDTIVINGLDSVRKDIDSFLSYFPSDVIDSQSAKIKEENDLNEAEFDTSLGAIINLKPVKN
;
A
#
# COMPACT_ATOMS: atom_id res chain seq x y z
N MET A 1 10.61 54.31 -0.62
CA MET A 1 11.51 53.26 -0.10
C MET A 1 10.68 52.08 0.42
N ALA A 2 10.13 51.23 -0.45
CA ALA A 2 9.24 50.14 -0.02
C ALA A 2 9.12 48.98 -1.03
N TYR A 3 10.22 48.56 -1.67
CA TYR A 3 10.16 47.48 -2.68
C TYR A 3 11.37 46.52 -2.67
N SER A 4 12.00 46.25 -1.52
CA SER A 4 13.15 45.30 -1.49
C SER A 4 13.14 44.26 -0.38
N LEU A 5 12.01 43.97 0.28
CA LEU A 5 11.94 42.95 1.34
C LEU A 5 11.13 41.69 1.02
N ARG A 6 10.52 41.57 -0.18
CA ARG A 6 9.72 40.38 -0.55
C ARG A 6 10.49 39.27 -1.28
N LEU A 7 11.77 39.46 -1.58
CA LEU A 7 12.57 38.49 -2.34
C LEU A 7 13.37 37.49 -1.49
N TYR A 8 13.47 37.69 -0.18
CA TYR A 8 14.32 36.83 0.67
C TYR A 8 13.60 35.73 1.45
N TYR A 9 12.26 35.71 1.51
CA TYR A 9 11.51 34.64 2.16
C TYR A 9 11.07 33.49 1.22
N GLY A 10 11.21 33.67 -0.10
CA GLY A 10 10.88 32.63 -1.10
C GLY A 10 12.01 31.61 -1.34
N ALA A 11 13.26 31.96 -1.03
CA ALA A 11 14.41 31.13 -1.36
C ALA A 11 14.78 30.11 -0.26
N ALA A 12 14.25 30.25 0.96
CA ALA A 12 14.60 29.38 2.10
C ALA A 12 13.61 28.21 2.31
N ILE A 13 12.44 28.21 1.67
CA ILE A 13 11.48 27.10 1.71
C ILE A 13 11.69 26.13 0.54
N ALA A 14 12.33 26.58 -0.55
CA ALA A 14 12.64 25.74 -1.71
C ALA A 14 13.76 24.71 -1.46
N THR A 15 14.56 24.86 -0.40
CA THR A 15 15.73 24.01 -0.13
C THR A 15 15.51 22.91 0.92
N LEU A 16 14.33 22.85 1.56
CA LEU A 16 13.99 21.78 2.52
C LEU A 16 12.93 20.78 1.99
N LEU A 17 12.46 20.95 0.75
CA LEU A 17 11.49 20.04 0.11
C LEU A 17 12.10 19.13 -0.96
N LEU A 18 13.42 19.04 -1.02
CA LEU A 18 14.17 18.25 -2.01
C LEU A 18 14.75 16.93 -1.46
N ALA A 19 14.39 16.54 -0.24
CA ALA A 19 14.95 15.35 0.44
C ALA A 19 13.95 14.21 0.73
N VAL A 20 12.70 14.27 0.23
CA VAL A 20 11.71 13.18 0.45
C VAL A 20 11.11 12.63 -0.87
N SER A 21 11.48 13.17 -2.03
CA SER A 21 10.85 12.78 -3.32
C SER A 21 11.68 11.84 -4.22
N GLN A 22 12.59 11.03 -3.67
CA GLN A 22 13.44 10.12 -4.47
C GLN A 22 13.12 8.61 -4.34
N THR A 23 12.01 8.21 -3.72
CA THR A 23 11.61 6.78 -3.67
C THR A 23 10.44 6.40 -4.58
N ALA A 24 10.08 7.25 -5.54
CA ALA A 24 9.24 6.87 -6.67
C ALA A 24 10.05 6.89 -7.98
N MET A 25 11.20 6.21 -7.99
CA MET A 25 11.92 5.94 -9.24
C MET A 25 11.24 4.78 -9.96
N SER A 26 10.53 5.11 -11.03
CA SER A 26 10.74 4.55 -12.37
C SER A 26 11.33 3.13 -12.40
N PHE A 27 10.50 2.10 -12.30
CA PHE A 27 10.88 0.73 -12.68
C PHE A 27 10.72 0.55 -14.20
N SER A 28 11.48 1.32 -14.98
CA SER A 28 11.63 1.06 -16.42
C SER A 28 12.92 1.65 -16.97
N ALA A 29 14.05 1.10 -16.54
CA ALA A 29 15.25 1.05 -17.35
C ALA A 29 15.91 -0.31 -17.07
N ILE A 30 15.92 -1.19 -18.06
CA ILE A 30 16.67 -2.45 -17.99
C ILE A 30 18.15 -2.07 -18.18
N PRO A 31 19.01 -2.16 -17.16
CA PRO A 31 20.45 -2.05 -17.38
C PRO A 31 20.94 -3.36 -17.99
N SER A 32 21.92 -3.25 -18.89
CA SER A 32 22.60 -4.36 -19.55
C SER A 32 22.91 -5.54 -18.62
N MET A 33 22.66 -6.74 -19.15
CA MET A 33 22.64 -8.08 -18.53
C MET A 33 23.86 -8.48 -17.66
N GLU A 34 24.95 -7.72 -17.65
CA GLU A 34 26.16 -8.02 -16.87
C GLU A 34 26.08 -7.62 -15.38
N ARG A 35 25.22 -6.66 -14.99
CA ARG A 35 25.15 -6.20 -13.59
C ARG A 35 24.36 -7.13 -12.67
N THR A 36 23.41 -7.89 -13.20
CA THR A 36 22.51 -8.78 -12.45
C THR A 36 23.22 -10.03 -11.90
N TYR A 37 24.34 -10.44 -12.48
CA TYR A 37 25.11 -11.58 -11.99
C TYR A 37 25.96 -11.27 -10.75
N ARG A 38 26.41 -10.02 -10.55
CA ARG A 38 27.26 -9.65 -9.40
C ARG A 38 26.48 -9.43 -8.11
N LEU A 39 25.25 -8.90 -8.19
CA LEU A 39 24.41 -8.64 -7.02
C LEU A 39 23.82 -9.93 -6.41
N ASN A 40 23.45 -10.92 -7.22
CA ASN A 40 22.96 -12.21 -6.73
C ASN A 40 24.05 -13.04 -6.02
N LYS A 41 25.32 -12.92 -6.46
CA LYS A 41 26.44 -13.63 -5.82
C LYS A 41 26.83 -13.03 -4.46
N ALA A 42 26.67 -11.72 -4.28
CA ALA A 42 26.93 -11.06 -3.00
C ALA A 42 25.83 -11.33 -1.96
N PHE A 43 24.58 -11.49 -2.38
CA PHE A 43 23.45 -11.77 -1.47
C PHE A 43 23.39 -13.24 -1.01
N GLN A 44 23.88 -14.20 -1.81
CA GLN A 44 23.94 -15.61 -1.39
C GLN A 44 24.99 -15.91 -0.30
N LEU A 45 25.98 -15.04 -0.09
CA LEU A 45 27.04 -15.26 0.89
C LEU A 45 26.69 -14.82 2.32
N GLN A 46 25.46 -14.33 2.57
CA GLN A 46 25.04 -13.83 3.88
C GLN A 46 23.85 -14.57 4.52
N MET A 47 23.36 -15.65 3.92
CA MET A 47 22.21 -16.44 4.43
C MET A 47 22.56 -17.85 4.92
N THR A 48 23.77 -18.05 5.44
CA THR A 48 24.13 -19.27 6.17
C THR A 48 24.44 -18.96 7.64
N SER A 49 23.51 -18.33 8.37
CA SER A 49 23.58 -18.31 9.84
C SER A 49 22.30 -17.78 10.49
N ALA A 50 21.17 -18.50 10.36
CA ALA A 50 20.01 -18.33 11.25
C ALA A 50 18.97 -19.44 11.00
N ASN A 51 19.33 -20.69 11.30
CA ASN A 51 18.37 -21.77 11.48
C ASN A 51 18.49 -22.25 12.93
N ASP A 52 17.90 -21.52 13.86
CA ASP A 52 17.30 -22.09 15.06
C ASP A 52 16.50 -21.01 15.79
N LEU A 53 15.43 -21.40 16.48
CA LEU A 53 14.52 -20.59 17.32
C LEU A 53 13.25 -20.06 16.63
N SER A 54 12.16 -20.81 16.84
CA SER A 54 10.94 -20.38 17.56
C SER A 54 9.65 -20.86 16.90
N ASN A 55 9.29 -22.11 17.15
CA ASN A 55 7.97 -22.68 16.84
C ASN A 55 7.04 -22.69 18.08
N GLU A 56 7.35 -21.90 19.12
CA GLU A 56 6.71 -21.99 20.44
C GLU A 56 5.78 -20.81 20.82
N SER A 57 5.60 -19.80 19.98
CA SER A 57 4.86 -18.59 20.36
C SER A 57 3.36 -18.57 20.03
N ARG A 58 2.79 -19.65 19.48
CA ARG A 58 1.38 -19.66 19.00
C ARG A 58 0.36 -20.32 19.96
N ARG A 59 0.76 -20.81 21.14
CA ARG A 59 -0.15 -21.53 22.07
C ARG A 59 -0.49 -20.83 23.39
N SER A 60 -0.01 -19.61 23.65
CA SER A 60 -0.20 -18.95 24.95
C SER A 60 -1.32 -17.90 24.98
N PHE A 61 -1.92 -17.49 23.85
CA PHE A 61 -2.85 -16.36 23.84
C PHE A 61 -4.31 -16.70 24.20
N MET A 62 -4.69 -18.00 24.25
CA MET A 62 -6.08 -18.42 24.50
C MET A 62 -6.37 -18.82 25.96
N LYS A 63 -5.44 -18.61 26.91
CA LYS A 63 -5.62 -19.04 28.32
C LYS A 63 -5.99 -17.93 29.30
N ASN A 64 -6.02 -16.66 28.89
CA ASN A 64 -6.25 -15.53 29.82
C ASN A 64 -7.64 -14.87 29.72
N LEU A 65 -8.61 -15.46 29.01
CA LEU A 65 -9.95 -14.88 28.79
C LEU A 65 -11.08 -15.60 29.56
N ALA A 66 -10.79 -16.19 30.73
CA ALA A 66 -11.76 -17.01 31.46
C ALA A 66 -12.00 -16.60 32.93
N LEU A 67 -11.59 -15.40 33.35
CA LEU A 67 -11.79 -14.92 34.71
C LEU A 67 -12.10 -13.44 34.66
N LEU A 68 -13.38 -13.07 34.61
CA LEU A 68 -13.97 -11.81 35.10
C LEU A 68 -15.50 -11.88 34.90
N SER A 69 -16.17 -12.70 35.72
CA SER A 69 -17.64 -12.72 35.86
C SER A 69 -18.01 -12.65 37.34
N SER A 70 -18.28 -11.43 37.81
CA SER A 70 -19.03 -11.04 39.02
C SER A 70 -18.85 -9.52 39.14
N THR A 71 -19.81 -8.62 39.38
CA THR A 71 -21.04 -8.62 40.18
C THR A 71 -21.74 -7.27 39.89
N ILE A 72 -23.05 -7.25 39.59
CA ILE A 72 -24.17 -6.66 40.37
C ILE A 72 -24.56 -5.16 40.14
N ALA A 73 -25.81 -5.01 39.70
CA ALA A 73 -26.90 -4.06 40.05
C ALA A 73 -26.87 -2.53 39.77
N THR A 74 -27.86 -2.13 38.95
CA THR A 74 -28.83 -1.01 39.07
C THR A 74 -28.42 0.33 39.71
N THR A 75 -28.58 1.43 38.96
CA THR A 75 -29.62 2.46 39.20
C THR A 75 -29.71 3.45 38.04
N SER A 76 -30.94 3.82 37.73
CA SER A 76 -31.39 4.81 36.76
C SER A 76 -31.07 6.24 37.18
N SER A 77 -30.45 7.02 36.30
CA SER A 77 -30.66 8.48 36.25
C SER A 77 -30.37 8.99 34.84
N VAL A 78 -31.36 9.66 34.25
CA VAL A 78 -31.31 10.32 32.95
C VAL A 78 -30.94 11.78 33.21
N PRO A 79 -29.83 12.30 32.67
CA PRO A 79 -29.72 13.71 32.37
C PRO A 79 -29.97 13.91 30.88
N LEU A 80 -31.11 14.54 30.61
CA LEU A 80 -31.40 15.28 29.38
C LEU A 80 -30.71 16.65 29.53
N ILE A 81 -29.78 17.01 28.62
CA ILE A 81 -29.25 18.34 28.25
C ILE A 81 -28.21 18.05 27.16
N SER A 82 -28.50 18.24 25.86
CA SER A 82 -28.36 19.48 25.10
C SER A 82 -26.97 20.12 25.20
N ASN A 83 -26.08 19.74 24.28
CA ASN A 83 -25.22 20.65 23.53
C ASN A 83 -24.68 19.88 22.32
N ALA A 84 -25.24 20.16 21.14
CA ALA A 84 -24.59 19.86 19.87
C ALA A 84 -23.45 20.87 19.71
N GLU A 85 -22.40 20.68 20.50
CA GLU A 85 -21.13 21.31 20.27
C GLU A 85 -20.54 20.60 19.05
N GLU A 86 -20.34 21.36 17.98
CA GLU A 86 -19.65 20.93 16.78
C GLU A 86 -18.23 20.53 17.24
N GLU A 87 -18.05 19.25 17.58
CA GLU A 87 -16.79 18.73 18.12
C GLU A 87 -15.72 18.93 17.04
N GLU A 88 -14.92 19.98 17.22
CA GLU A 88 -13.68 20.21 16.51
C GLU A 88 -12.89 18.90 16.46
N PRO A 89 -12.49 18.43 15.27
CA PRO A 89 -11.92 17.10 15.09
C PRO A 89 -10.71 16.94 16.01
N LYS A 90 -10.80 15.99 16.96
CA LYS A 90 -9.70 15.66 17.88
C LYS A 90 -8.42 15.46 17.06
N LYS A 91 -7.46 16.40 17.23
CA LYS A 91 -6.14 16.33 16.58
C LYS A 91 -5.44 15.04 17.00
N PHE A 92 -5.52 14.03 16.14
CA PHE A 92 -4.80 12.78 16.29
C PHE A 92 -3.30 13.07 16.14
N LYS A 93 -2.48 12.63 17.12
CA LYS A 93 -1.02 12.84 17.11
C LYS A 93 -0.27 11.94 16.10
N GLY A 94 -1.00 11.23 15.23
CA GLY A 94 -0.43 10.36 14.21
C GLY A 94 -0.30 11.04 12.85
N LYS A 95 -0.14 10.22 11.81
CA LYS A 95 -0.06 10.69 10.42
C LYS A 95 -1.35 11.46 10.04
N PRO A 96 -1.24 12.55 9.27
CA PRO A 96 -2.41 13.26 8.72
C PRO A 96 -3.29 12.32 7.89
N LEU A 97 -4.61 12.48 7.99
CA LEU A 97 -5.56 11.63 7.27
C LEU A 97 -5.30 11.65 5.75
N GLU A 98 -5.07 12.83 5.19
CA GLU A 98 -4.82 13.06 3.77
C GLU A 98 -3.60 12.27 3.29
N SER A 99 -2.55 12.19 4.10
CA SER A 99 -1.32 11.44 3.79
C SER A 99 -1.57 9.93 3.79
N CYS A 100 -2.38 9.43 4.73
CA CYS A 100 -2.78 8.03 4.77
C CYS A 100 -3.64 7.66 3.56
N ILE A 101 -4.66 8.47 3.26
CA ILE A 101 -5.57 8.26 2.11
C ILE A 101 -4.81 8.32 0.79
N TYR A 102 -3.90 9.29 0.62
CA TYR A 102 -3.02 9.36 -0.56
C TYR A 102 -2.22 8.06 -0.76
N THR A 103 -1.62 7.54 0.32
CA THR A 103 -0.83 6.30 0.27
C THR A 103 -1.69 5.09 -0.11
N ILE A 104 -2.89 4.97 0.46
CA ILE A 104 -3.83 3.89 0.15
C ILE A 104 -4.29 3.97 -1.32
N LEU A 105 -4.60 5.16 -1.83
CA LEU A 105 -4.96 5.38 -3.22
C LEU A 105 -3.80 5.07 -4.19
N ARG A 106 -2.55 5.34 -3.80
CA ARG A 106 -1.37 4.93 -4.60
C ARG A 106 -1.25 3.42 -4.71
N VAL A 107 -1.52 2.68 -3.62
CA VAL A 107 -1.57 1.20 -3.70
C VAL A 107 -2.73 0.74 -4.59
N ARG A 108 -3.92 1.33 -4.45
CA ARG A 108 -5.06 1.05 -5.33
C ARG A 108 -4.69 1.21 -6.81
N GLU A 109 -4.06 2.33 -7.17
CA GLU A 109 -3.58 2.56 -8.54
C GLU A 109 -2.55 1.50 -8.96
N ALA A 110 -1.58 1.18 -8.10
CA ALA A 110 -0.55 0.20 -8.38
C ALA A 110 -1.15 -1.20 -8.66
N THR A 111 -2.21 -1.60 -7.95
CA THR A 111 -2.90 -2.87 -8.24
C THR A 111 -3.58 -2.88 -9.61
N GLU A 112 -4.11 -1.74 -10.06
CA GLU A 112 -4.69 -1.58 -11.39
C GLU A 112 -3.62 -1.64 -12.47
N GLN A 113 -2.51 -0.95 -12.24
CA GLN A 113 -1.32 -1.00 -13.08
C GLN A 113 -0.83 -2.44 -13.24
N GLU A 114 -0.61 -3.18 -12.16
CA GLU A 114 -0.17 -4.58 -12.23
C GLU A 114 -1.20 -5.47 -12.95
N THR A 115 -2.50 -5.27 -12.69
CA THR A 115 -3.55 -6.03 -13.38
C THR A 115 -3.50 -5.84 -14.89
N ARG A 116 -3.35 -4.58 -15.36
CA ARG A 116 -3.23 -4.27 -16.80
C ARG A 116 -2.00 -4.89 -17.40
N LEU A 117 -0.88 -4.79 -16.69
CA LEU A 117 0.39 -5.34 -17.14
C LEU A 117 0.21 -6.87 -17.33
N ILE A 118 -0.41 -7.58 -16.37
CA ILE A 118 -0.61 -9.04 -16.43
C ILE A 118 -1.51 -9.39 -17.63
N LYS A 119 -2.65 -8.71 -17.74
CA LYS A 119 -3.62 -8.94 -18.83
C LYS A 119 -3.06 -8.67 -20.22
N SER A 120 -2.08 -7.75 -20.34
CA SER A 120 -1.49 -7.42 -21.64
C SER A 120 -0.72 -8.58 -22.27
N GLY A 121 -0.39 -9.63 -21.50
CA GLY A 121 0.38 -10.78 -22.00
C GLY A 121 1.82 -10.42 -22.40
N LYS A 122 2.26 -9.18 -22.19
CA LYS A 122 3.65 -8.73 -22.43
C LYS A 122 4.64 -9.38 -21.44
N PHE A 123 4.14 -10.11 -20.44
CA PHE A 123 4.93 -10.81 -19.43
C PHE A 123 5.52 -12.13 -19.95
N LYS A 124 6.86 -12.19 -20.00
CA LYS A 124 7.64 -13.45 -19.99
C LYS A 124 8.16 -13.73 -18.58
N ASP A 125 8.62 -14.95 -18.31
CA ASP A 125 8.99 -15.47 -16.99
C ASP A 125 9.86 -14.59 -16.08
N VAL A 126 10.77 -13.79 -16.65
CA VAL A 126 11.65 -12.86 -15.91
C VAL A 126 10.85 -11.79 -15.14
N GLN A 127 9.66 -11.45 -15.61
CA GLN A 127 8.85 -10.39 -15.04
C GLN A 127 7.89 -10.88 -13.93
N ARG A 128 7.89 -12.18 -13.59
CA ARG A 128 7.17 -12.71 -12.40
C ARG A 128 7.78 -12.26 -11.09
N ALA A 129 9.11 -12.26 -11.05
CA ALA A 129 9.86 -11.67 -9.95
C ALA A 129 9.48 -10.21 -9.77
N ASN A 130 9.13 -9.51 -10.86
CA ASN A 130 8.66 -8.12 -10.79
C ASN A 130 7.27 -8.01 -10.18
N ILE A 131 6.31 -8.91 -10.48
CA ILE A 131 4.99 -8.91 -9.83
C ILE A 131 5.12 -9.17 -8.33
N LYS A 132 5.87 -10.21 -7.94
CA LYS A 132 6.13 -10.52 -6.52
C LYS A 132 6.78 -9.35 -5.80
N LEU A 133 7.75 -8.69 -6.44
CA LEU A 133 8.42 -7.50 -5.91
C LEU A 133 7.48 -6.31 -5.80
N ALA A 134 6.64 -6.05 -6.81
CA ALA A 134 5.65 -4.98 -6.81
C ALA A 134 4.66 -5.16 -5.65
N VAL A 135 4.13 -6.37 -5.44
CA VAL A 135 3.25 -6.68 -4.31
C VAL A 135 3.97 -6.49 -2.97
N ARG A 136 5.25 -6.90 -2.86
CA ARG A 136 6.05 -6.62 -1.64
C ARG A 136 6.22 -5.13 -1.40
N PHE A 137 6.39 -4.31 -2.44
CA PHE A 137 6.46 -2.86 -2.31
C PHE A 137 5.11 -2.26 -1.89
N MET A 138 3.99 -2.75 -2.43
CA MET A 138 2.63 -2.35 -1.99
C MET A 138 2.43 -2.56 -0.50
N VAL A 139 2.89 -3.68 0.06
CA VAL A 139 2.74 -3.97 1.49
C VAL A 139 3.75 -3.20 2.35
N ASN A 140 5.03 -3.31 2.03
CA ASN A 140 6.12 -2.88 2.92
C ASN A 140 6.47 -1.40 2.74
N ASN A 141 6.69 -0.95 1.50
CA ASN A 141 7.20 0.42 1.26
C ASN A 141 6.10 1.45 1.50
N TYR A 142 4.88 1.14 1.05
CA TYR A 142 3.73 1.98 1.37
C TYR A 142 3.21 1.79 2.79
N ARG A 143 3.77 0.87 3.59
CA ARG A 143 3.33 0.57 4.97
C ARG A 143 1.80 0.45 5.04
N LEU A 144 1.21 -0.35 4.16
CA LEU A 144 -0.23 -0.30 3.88
C LEU A 144 -1.07 -0.56 5.13
N ALA A 145 -0.70 -1.56 5.93
CA ALA A 145 -1.37 -1.88 7.20
C ALA A 145 -1.37 -0.69 8.18
N ASP A 146 -0.23 -0.01 8.32
CA ASP A 146 -0.11 1.14 9.22
C ASP A 146 -0.98 2.31 8.77
N ASN A 147 -1.09 2.53 7.45
CA ASN A 147 -1.94 3.60 6.92
C ASN A 147 -3.42 3.29 7.07
N PHE A 148 -3.85 2.03 6.95
CA PHE A 148 -5.24 1.64 7.29
C PHE A 148 -5.54 1.88 8.77
N VAL A 149 -4.66 1.44 9.68
CA VAL A 149 -4.84 1.65 11.12
C VAL A 149 -4.86 3.15 11.46
N ALA A 150 -3.94 3.93 10.89
CA ALA A 150 -3.87 5.37 11.12
C ALA A 150 -5.09 6.11 10.57
N ALA A 151 -5.57 5.76 9.37
CA ALA A 151 -6.78 6.35 8.80
C ALA A 151 -8.03 5.97 9.60
N SER A 152 -8.19 4.70 10.01
CA SER A 152 -9.30 4.26 10.85
C SER A 152 -9.38 4.97 12.19
N ALA A 153 -8.25 5.45 12.73
CA ALA A 153 -8.23 6.21 13.98
C ALA A 153 -8.99 7.55 13.90
N TYR A 154 -9.23 8.08 12.69
CA TYR A 154 -10.06 9.27 12.47
C TYR A 154 -11.56 8.97 12.47
N LEU A 155 -11.95 7.70 12.43
CA LEU A 155 -13.34 7.27 12.55
C LEU A 155 -13.69 7.02 14.02
N GLU A 156 -14.98 7.08 14.35
CA GLU A 156 -15.47 6.84 15.70
C GLU A 156 -16.37 5.61 15.79
N GLY A 157 -16.53 5.08 17.01
CA GLY A 157 -17.45 3.98 17.31
C GLY A 157 -17.18 2.70 16.49
N SER A 158 -18.26 2.08 16.01
CA SER A 158 -18.19 0.83 15.23
C SER A 158 -17.49 1.00 13.89
N LYS A 159 -17.63 2.17 13.25
CA LYS A 159 -17.04 2.46 11.93
C LYS A 159 -15.52 2.31 11.93
N ARG A 160 -14.85 2.70 13.03
CA ARG A 160 -13.40 2.50 13.21
C ARG A 160 -13.00 1.02 13.12
N ILE A 161 -13.75 0.16 13.79
CA ILE A 161 -13.48 -1.28 13.85
C ILE A 161 -13.77 -1.92 12.49
N GLU A 162 -14.92 -1.59 11.91
CA GLU A 162 -15.34 -2.10 10.60
C GLU A 162 -14.34 -1.72 9.50
N ALA A 163 -13.99 -0.43 9.40
CA ALA A 163 -12.98 0.04 8.45
C ALA A 163 -11.62 -0.62 8.72
N GLY A 164 -11.22 -0.75 9.98
CA GLY A 164 -10.01 -1.48 10.36
C GLY A 164 -9.99 -2.91 9.81
N ASN A 165 -11.09 -3.65 9.96
CA ASN A 165 -11.21 -5.03 9.46
C ASN A 165 -11.14 -5.09 7.93
N VAL A 166 -11.86 -4.20 7.24
CA VAL A 166 -11.82 -4.13 5.76
C VAL A 166 -10.40 -3.83 5.27
N GLY A 167 -9.70 -2.89 5.89
CA GLY A 167 -8.30 -2.58 5.56
C GLY A 167 -7.35 -3.77 5.78
N GLN A 168 -7.54 -4.54 6.86
CA GLN A 168 -6.75 -5.75 7.08
C GLN A 168 -7.03 -6.85 6.05
N ASN A 169 -8.27 -6.97 5.55
CA ASN A 169 -8.60 -7.91 4.47
C ASN A 169 -7.84 -7.60 3.18
N ALA A 170 -7.68 -6.31 2.83
CA ALA A 170 -6.87 -5.89 1.69
C ALA A 170 -5.40 -6.31 1.86
N VAL A 171 -4.82 -6.09 3.04
CA VAL A 171 -3.44 -6.49 3.35
C VAL A 171 -3.27 -8.01 3.29
N GLN A 172 -4.21 -8.75 3.87
CA GLN A 172 -4.19 -10.21 3.85
C GLN A 172 -4.27 -10.77 2.43
N SER A 173 -5.11 -10.18 1.57
CA SER A 173 -5.20 -10.56 0.16
C SER A 173 -3.87 -10.39 -0.58
N LEU A 174 -3.12 -9.31 -0.30
CA LEU A 174 -1.77 -9.13 -0.85
C LEU A 174 -0.78 -10.18 -0.31
N TYR A 175 -0.84 -10.53 0.97
CA TYR A 175 -0.01 -11.61 1.52
C TYR A 175 -0.34 -12.96 0.90
N THR A 176 -1.62 -13.28 0.67
CA THR A 176 -2.02 -14.51 -0.03
C THR A 176 -1.45 -14.57 -1.46
N ILE A 177 -1.37 -13.44 -2.17
CA ILE A 177 -0.67 -13.37 -3.46
C ILE A 177 0.82 -13.72 -3.29
N LEU A 178 1.49 -13.18 -2.27
CA LEU A 178 2.91 -13.46 -2.00
C LEU A 178 3.16 -14.93 -1.66
N GLU A 179 2.33 -15.51 -0.78
CA GLU A 179 2.40 -16.93 -0.40
C GLU A 179 2.22 -17.85 -1.61
N TYR A 180 1.34 -17.46 -2.54
CA TYR A 180 1.13 -18.20 -3.77
C TYR A 180 2.39 -18.23 -4.67
N PHE A 181 3.13 -17.13 -4.74
CA PHE A 181 4.43 -17.09 -5.42
C PHE A 181 5.50 -17.91 -4.69
N ASP A 182 5.61 -17.79 -3.36
CA ASP A 182 6.60 -18.54 -2.57
C ASP A 182 6.37 -20.07 -2.64
N SER A 183 5.10 -20.51 -2.61
CA SER A 183 4.73 -21.94 -2.73
C SER A 183 5.02 -22.49 -4.12
N ALA A 184 4.89 -21.67 -5.17
CA ALA A 184 5.21 -22.04 -6.54
C ALA A 184 6.73 -22.16 -6.78
N ASP A 185 7.55 -21.36 -6.11
CA ASP A 185 9.02 -21.42 -6.23
C ASP A 185 9.56 -22.77 -5.72
N VAL A 186 8.95 -23.33 -4.66
CA VAL A 186 9.35 -24.63 -4.07
C VAL A 186 8.99 -25.83 -4.98
N GLN A 187 7.87 -25.78 -5.70
CA GLN A 187 7.45 -26.87 -6.60
C GLN A 187 8.17 -26.88 -7.96
N ASN A 188 8.86 -25.78 -8.34
CA ASN A 188 9.56 -25.66 -9.62
C ASN A 188 11.08 -25.97 -9.55
N LEU A 189 11.55 -26.63 -8.49
CA LEU A 189 12.90 -27.23 -8.46
C LEU A 189 13.08 -28.36 -9.49
N LYS A 190 12.03 -28.74 -10.24
CA LYS A 190 12.12 -29.57 -11.45
C LYS A 190 11.95 -28.70 -12.70
N VAL A 191 13.03 -28.68 -13.49
CA VAL A 191 13.21 -28.05 -14.81
C VAL A 191 11.97 -28.20 -15.70
N GLY A 192 11.26 -27.10 -15.97
CA GLY A 192 10.14 -27.06 -16.91
C GLY A 192 9.53 -25.67 -17.04
N SER A 193 9.67 -25.07 -18.22
CA SER A 193 9.27 -23.71 -18.64
C SER A 193 7.75 -23.44 -18.67
N ALA A 194 6.95 -24.08 -17.81
CA ALA A 194 5.49 -24.02 -17.82
C ALA A 194 4.89 -23.39 -16.55
N SER A 195 5.64 -22.51 -15.89
CA SER A 195 5.38 -22.21 -14.47
C SER A 195 4.30 -21.13 -14.20
N LEU A 196 3.58 -20.61 -15.22
CA LEU A 196 2.50 -19.63 -15.03
C LEU A 196 1.17 -19.85 -15.77
N ALA A 197 1.06 -20.86 -16.62
CA ALA A 197 -0.20 -21.15 -17.31
C ALA A 197 -1.32 -21.41 -16.28
N GLY A 198 -2.31 -20.50 -16.23
CA GLY A 198 -3.46 -20.58 -15.31
C GLY A 198 -3.31 -19.84 -13.97
N LYS A 199 -2.15 -19.25 -13.68
CA LYS A 199 -1.87 -18.58 -12.40
C LYS A 199 -2.20 -17.09 -12.40
N ASP A 200 -2.18 -16.46 -13.56
CA ASP A 200 -2.53 -15.05 -13.75
C ASP A 200 -3.92 -14.73 -13.18
N THR A 201 -4.88 -15.63 -13.37
CA THR A 201 -6.24 -15.47 -12.87
C THR A 201 -6.29 -15.34 -11.36
N ILE A 202 -5.49 -16.12 -10.62
CA ILE A 202 -5.45 -16.06 -9.16
C ILE A 202 -4.89 -14.72 -8.70
N VAL A 203 -3.80 -14.27 -9.31
CA VAL A 203 -3.17 -12.98 -8.99
C VAL A 203 -4.11 -11.82 -9.35
N ILE A 204 -4.71 -11.85 -10.54
CA ILE A 204 -5.69 -10.83 -10.99
C ILE A 204 -6.88 -10.78 -10.03
N ASN A 205 -7.43 -11.92 -9.63
CA ASN A 205 -8.54 -11.97 -8.69
C ASN A 205 -8.15 -11.45 -7.31
N GLY A 206 -6.93 -11.77 -6.83
CA GLY A 206 -6.39 -11.22 -5.59
C GLY A 206 -6.26 -9.70 -5.65
N LEU A 207 -5.64 -9.17 -6.72
CA LEU A 207 -5.51 -7.71 -6.94
C LEU A 207 -6.89 -7.03 -7.06
N ASP A 208 -7.87 -7.69 -7.66
CA ASP A 208 -9.24 -7.18 -7.74
C ASP A 208 -9.94 -7.15 -6.37
N SER A 209 -9.73 -8.18 -5.54
CA SER A 209 -10.21 -8.21 -4.15
C SER A 209 -9.62 -7.05 -3.35
N VAL A 210 -8.31 -6.82 -3.46
CA VAL A 210 -7.62 -5.71 -2.79
C VAL A 210 -8.24 -4.37 -3.20
N ARG A 211 -8.53 -4.14 -4.48
CA ARG A 211 -9.21 -2.91 -4.93
C ARG A 211 -10.59 -2.75 -4.31
N LYS A 212 -11.39 -3.81 -4.29
CA LYS A 212 -12.74 -3.78 -3.70
C LYS A 212 -12.70 -3.48 -2.21
N ASP A 213 -11.76 -4.09 -1.49
CA ASP A 213 -11.56 -3.82 -0.07
C ASP A 213 -11.08 -2.39 0.16
N ILE A 214 -10.15 -1.86 -0.67
CA ILE A 214 -9.75 -0.45 -0.61
C ILE A 214 -10.94 0.47 -0.89
N ASP A 215 -11.74 0.21 -1.93
CA ASP A 215 -12.89 1.05 -2.27
C ASP A 215 -13.95 1.03 -1.15
N SER A 216 -14.18 -0.14 -0.55
CA SER A 216 -15.04 -0.28 0.63
C SER A 216 -14.46 0.47 1.84
N PHE A 217 -13.14 0.40 2.06
CA PHE A 217 -12.47 1.15 3.14
C PHE A 217 -12.62 2.66 2.94
N LEU A 218 -12.44 3.14 1.72
CA LEU A 218 -12.53 4.56 1.39
C LEU A 218 -13.95 5.09 1.58
N SER A 219 -14.99 4.28 1.37
CA SER A 219 -16.39 4.70 1.61
C SER A 219 -16.73 5.10 3.05
N TYR A 220 -15.87 4.79 4.02
CA TYR A 220 -16.02 5.25 5.41
C TYR A 220 -15.61 6.71 5.61
N PHE A 221 -14.91 7.32 4.65
CA PHE A 221 -14.37 8.66 4.73
C PHE A 221 -15.14 9.66 3.85
N PRO A 222 -15.08 10.96 4.16
CA PRO A 222 -15.66 12.00 3.33
C PRO A 222 -15.13 11.98 1.89
N SER A 223 -16.03 12.13 0.91
CA SER A 223 -15.68 12.03 -0.51
C SER A 223 -14.78 13.17 -0.99
N ASP A 224 -14.90 14.36 -0.40
CA ASP A 224 -14.05 15.52 -0.70
C ASP A 224 -12.57 15.27 -0.40
N VAL A 225 -12.27 14.58 0.71
CA VAL A 225 -10.89 14.20 1.07
C VAL A 225 -10.34 13.19 0.06
N ILE A 226 -11.16 12.22 -0.35
CA ILE A 226 -10.80 11.17 -1.31
C ILE A 226 -10.57 11.79 -2.69
N ASP A 227 -11.50 12.62 -3.15
CA ASP A 227 -11.46 13.28 -4.45
C ASP A 227 -10.26 14.23 -4.55
N SER A 228 -9.95 14.96 -3.48
CA SER A 228 -8.77 15.82 -3.40
C SER A 228 -7.46 15.03 -3.58
N GLN A 229 -7.29 13.91 -2.87
CA GLN A 229 -6.08 13.09 -3.04
C GLN A 229 -6.06 12.35 -4.39
N SER A 230 -7.22 11.92 -4.89
CA SER A 230 -7.37 11.27 -6.21
C SER A 230 -7.00 12.23 -7.34
N ALA A 231 -7.42 13.50 -7.24
CA ALA A 231 -7.07 14.55 -8.19
C ALA A 231 -5.55 14.79 -8.24
N LYS A 232 -4.89 14.86 -7.07
CA LYS A 232 -3.42 14.97 -7.00
C LYS A 232 -2.73 13.80 -7.69
N ILE A 233 -3.15 12.57 -7.40
CA ILE A 233 -2.58 11.38 -8.05
C ILE A 233 -2.78 11.44 -9.56
N LYS A 234 -3.94 11.89 -10.02
CA LYS A 234 -4.21 12.07 -11.46
C LYS A 234 -3.26 13.09 -12.08
N GLU A 235 -3.15 14.28 -11.49
CA GLU A 235 -2.24 15.33 -11.94
C GLU A 235 -0.78 14.83 -11.99
N GLU A 236 -0.31 14.15 -10.94
CA GLU A 236 1.02 13.56 -10.89
C GLU A 236 1.24 12.55 -12.02
N ASN A 237 0.23 11.76 -12.38
CA ASN A 237 0.33 10.83 -13.50
C ASN A 237 0.33 11.53 -14.86
N ASP A 238 -0.51 12.56 -15.02
CA ASP A 238 -0.60 13.33 -16.26
C ASP A 238 0.74 14.06 -16.52
N LEU A 239 1.37 14.61 -15.46
CA LEU A 239 2.71 15.19 -15.52
C LEU A 239 3.78 14.14 -15.84
N ASN A 240 3.75 12.98 -15.17
CA ASN A 240 4.70 11.89 -15.45
C ASN A 240 4.60 11.40 -16.90
N GLU A 241 3.40 11.37 -17.48
CA GLU A 241 3.19 11.00 -18.88
C GLU A 241 3.74 12.09 -19.83
N ALA A 242 3.49 13.36 -19.52
CA ALA A 242 3.97 14.49 -20.33
C ALA A 242 5.50 14.64 -20.29
N GLU A 243 6.14 14.35 -19.16
CA GLU A 243 7.59 14.46 -18.95
C GLU A 243 8.36 13.21 -19.35
N PHE A 244 7.68 12.13 -19.76
CA PHE A 244 8.35 10.87 -20.07
C PHE A 244 9.22 10.97 -21.33
N ASP A 245 10.52 10.76 -21.16
CA ASP A 245 11.47 10.69 -22.28
C ASP A 245 11.32 9.37 -23.05
N THR A 246 10.70 9.46 -24.23
CA THR A 246 10.52 8.33 -25.16
C THR A 246 11.83 7.68 -25.62
N SER A 247 12.98 8.33 -25.45
CA SER A 247 14.29 7.73 -25.72
C SER A 247 14.66 6.62 -24.72
N LEU A 248 14.06 6.62 -23.53
CA LEU A 248 14.27 5.62 -22.48
C LEU A 248 13.44 4.34 -22.68
N GLY A 249 12.52 4.34 -23.65
CA GLY A 249 11.67 3.20 -23.99
C GLY A 249 10.21 3.58 -24.20
N ALA A 250 9.32 2.59 -24.20
CA ALA A 250 7.88 2.81 -24.24
C ALA A 250 7.29 2.70 -22.83
N ILE A 251 6.33 3.56 -22.48
CA ILE A 251 5.56 3.40 -21.25
C ILE A 251 4.69 2.14 -21.40
N ILE A 252 5.04 1.09 -20.66
CA ILE A 252 4.43 -0.23 -20.83
C ILE A 252 3.00 -0.26 -20.25
N ASN A 253 2.62 0.74 -19.42
CA ASN A 253 1.40 0.74 -18.62
C ASN A 253 0.65 2.08 -18.57
N LEU A 254 0.50 2.73 -19.73
CA LEU A 254 -0.37 3.90 -19.86
C LEU A 254 -1.82 3.56 -19.46
N LYS A 255 -2.51 4.55 -18.90
CA LYS A 255 -3.97 4.44 -18.72
C LYS A 255 -4.60 4.31 -20.12
N PRO A 256 -5.59 3.42 -20.31
CA PRO A 256 -6.25 3.30 -21.61
C PRO A 256 -6.90 4.63 -21.96
N VAL A 257 -6.58 5.16 -23.14
CA VAL A 257 -7.29 6.31 -23.72
C VAL A 257 -8.72 5.85 -23.95
N LYS A 258 -9.69 6.47 -23.27
CA LYS A 258 -11.11 6.24 -23.57
C LYS A 258 -11.36 6.80 -24.97
N ASN A 259 -11.48 5.91 -25.95
CA ASN A 259 -12.02 6.24 -27.27
C ASN A 259 -13.54 6.43 -27.19
#